data_AF-A0A660N8C4-F1
#
_entry.id   AF-A0A660N8C4-F1
#
_cell.length_a   1.000
_cell.length_b   1.000
_cell.length_c   1.000
_cell.angle_alpha   90.00
_cell.angle_beta   90.00
_cell.angle_gamma   90.00
#
_symmetry.space_group_name_H-M   'P 1'
#
loop_
_entity.id
_entity.type
_entity.pdbx_description
1 polymer ?
#
loop_
_entity_poly.entity_id
_entity_poly.type
_entity_poly.pdbx_seq_one_letter_code
_entity_poly.pdbx_strand_id
1 'polypeptide(L)'
;MRNWKRNTALAMAAVMTASSIFSVSAAAPEVVTDEALYGNLDYYGTMKSMNIVKGVSLNGQTQISDYGDYSEVKNMTSDIAPQISTTGVTFDGLDGKGRFYYQVTPKSLEEKLPWTVDISYKLNGVPAQAENLAGASGMVEIDIHITPVQDTADYLKNNMLLTVATTIDMTKNLSVEAPGAQIQALGGTEAVMFAALPGEEKDFVIRIGSDQFSLDA
;
A
#
# COMPACT_ATOMS: atom_id res chain seq x y z
N MET A 1 7.02 6.68 -67.53
CA MET A 1 6.40 6.11 -66.30
C MET A 1 7.23 5.02 -65.61
N ARG A 2 7.89 4.10 -66.33
CA ARG A 2 8.68 2.98 -65.73
C ARG A 2 9.88 3.41 -64.86
N ASN A 3 10.56 4.48 -65.25
CA ASN A 3 11.74 4.97 -64.52
C ASN A 3 11.40 5.72 -63.23
N TRP A 4 10.20 6.33 -63.15
CA TRP A 4 9.75 7.02 -61.95
C TRP A 4 9.47 6.02 -60.81
N LYS A 5 8.72 4.95 -61.11
CA LYS A 5 8.44 3.88 -60.13
C LYS A 5 9.73 3.22 -59.60
N ARG A 6 10.74 3.06 -60.46
CA ARG A 6 12.04 2.49 -60.09
C ARG A 6 12.85 3.42 -59.19
N ASN A 7 12.85 4.72 -59.49
CA ASN A 7 13.57 5.71 -58.70
C ASN A 7 12.90 5.95 -57.34
N THR A 8 11.57 5.92 -57.26
CA THR A 8 10.84 5.99 -55.97
C THR A 8 11.07 4.75 -55.10
N ALA A 9 11.15 3.56 -55.70
CA ALA A 9 11.46 2.33 -54.96
C ALA A 9 12.88 2.35 -54.38
N LEU A 10 13.85 2.84 -55.15
CA LEU A 10 15.24 3.03 -54.70
C LEU A 10 15.34 4.06 -53.57
N ALA A 11 14.60 5.17 -53.65
CA ALA A 11 14.56 6.18 -52.60
C ALA A 11 13.95 5.63 -51.30
N MET A 12 12.83 4.88 -51.37
CA MET A 12 12.24 4.25 -50.19
C MET A 12 13.16 3.21 -49.56
N ALA A 13 13.82 2.38 -50.38
CA ALA A 13 14.77 1.39 -49.87
C ALA A 13 15.95 2.07 -49.15
N ALA A 14 16.50 3.15 -49.72
CA ALA A 14 17.57 3.92 -49.10
C ALA A 14 17.15 4.56 -47.76
N VAL A 15 15.93 5.09 -47.67
CA VAL A 15 15.40 5.67 -46.42
C VAL A 15 15.22 4.61 -45.34
N MET A 16 14.68 3.43 -45.69
CA MET A 16 14.50 2.34 -44.71
C MET A 16 15.81 1.71 -44.24
N THR A 17 16.84 1.66 -45.10
CA THR A 17 18.18 1.24 -44.68
C THR A 17 18.94 2.31 -43.91
N ALA A 18 18.62 3.59 -44.11
CA ALA A 18 19.22 4.70 -43.36
C ALA A 18 18.66 4.77 -41.93
N SER A 19 17.40 4.39 -41.71
CA SER A 19 16.80 4.36 -40.37
C SER A 19 17.40 3.30 -39.44
N SER A 20 18.04 2.25 -39.96
CA SER A 20 18.70 1.22 -39.15
C SER A 20 20.16 1.53 -38.78
N ILE A 21 20.70 2.68 -39.24
CA ILE A 21 22.08 3.12 -38.91
C ILE A 21 22.10 4.10 -37.73
N PHE A 22 20.94 4.60 -37.30
CA PHE A 22 20.85 5.43 -36.10
C PHE A 22 20.73 4.51 -34.88
N SER A 23 21.78 4.46 -34.06
CA SER A 23 21.70 3.90 -32.72
C SER A 23 20.63 4.66 -31.94
N VAL A 24 19.48 4.02 -31.70
CA VAL A 24 18.52 4.52 -30.72
C VAL A 24 19.21 4.37 -29.37
N SER A 25 19.57 5.50 -28.75
CA SER A 25 19.97 5.47 -27.35
C SER A 25 18.72 5.15 -26.55
N ALA A 26 18.67 3.96 -25.95
CA ALA A 26 17.71 3.72 -24.88
C ALA A 26 17.97 4.77 -23.78
N ALA A 27 16.91 5.31 -23.19
CA ALA A 27 17.04 6.08 -21.96
C ALA A 27 17.77 5.23 -20.92
N ALA A 28 18.53 5.87 -20.03
CA ALA A 28 19.16 5.16 -18.93
C ALA A 28 18.06 4.37 -18.17
N PRO A 29 18.34 3.13 -17.73
CA PRO A 29 17.37 2.36 -16.97
C PRO A 29 16.95 3.18 -15.73
N GLU A 30 15.68 3.56 -15.67
CA GLU A 30 15.17 4.30 -14.51
C GLU A 30 14.90 3.35 -13.36
N VAL A 31 15.12 3.85 -12.15
CA VAL A 31 14.72 3.17 -10.93
C VAL A 31 13.20 3.22 -10.86
N VAL A 32 12.56 2.05 -10.82
CA VAL A 32 11.12 1.94 -10.61
C VAL A 32 10.87 1.54 -9.16
N THR A 33 10.18 2.40 -8.43
CA THR A 33 9.81 2.17 -7.04
C THR A 33 8.31 1.94 -6.92
N ASP A 34 7.94 0.91 -6.19
CA ASP A 34 6.59 0.71 -5.66
C ASP A 34 6.64 0.78 -4.14
N GLU A 35 5.54 1.24 -3.54
CA GLU A 35 5.42 1.39 -2.11
C GLU A 35 4.10 0.85 -1.57
N ALA A 36 4.16 0.32 -0.35
CA ALA A 36 3.03 -0.12 0.41
C ALA A 36 3.12 0.50 1.82
N LEU A 37 2.09 1.25 2.18
CA LEU A 37 1.97 1.86 3.50
C LEU A 37 1.12 0.96 4.39
N TYR A 38 1.69 0.59 5.53
CA TYR A 38 1.04 -0.20 6.57
C TYR A 38 0.81 0.69 7.79
N GLY A 39 -0.46 0.96 8.07
CA GLY A 39 -0.90 1.70 9.25
C GLY A 39 -1.61 0.79 10.23
N ASN A 40 -1.24 0.87 11.51
CA ASN A 40 -2.05 0.30 12.59
C ASN A 40 -2.91 1.42 13.18
N LEU A 41 -4.21 1.20 13.24
CA LEU A 41 -5.17 2.14 13.81
C LEU A 41 -5.53 1.68 15.23
N ASP A 42 -5.94 2.62 16.07
CA ASP A 42 -6.70 2.26 17.26
C ASP A 42 -8.17 2.02 16.95
N TYR A 43 -8.90 1.68 18.00
CA TYR A 43 -10.31 1.33 17.94
C TYR A 43 -11.22 2.47 17.43
N TYR A 44 -10.75 3.72 17.34
CA TYR A 44 -11.52 4.81 16.74
C TYR A 44 -10.90 5.32 15.43
N GLY A 45 -10.03 4.54 14.80
CA GLY A 45 -9.46 4.88 13.50
C GLY A 45 -8.27 5.85 13.56
N THR A 46 -7.75 6.17 14.75
CA THR A 46 -6.57 7.03 14.88
C THR A 46 -5.29 6.24 14.61
N MET A 47 -4.39 6.78 13.78
CA MET A 47 -3.11 6.16 13.48
C MET A 47 -2.23 6.00 14.73
N LYS A 48 -1.84 4.77 15.04
CA LYS A 48 -0.90 4.44 16.13
C LYS A 48 0.53 4.28 15.62
N SER A 49 0.71 3.65 14.48
CA SER A 49 2.02 3.44 13.86
C SER A 49 1.89 3.29 12.35
N MET A 50 2.96 3.66 11.65
CA MET A 50 3.00 3.66 10.19
C MET A 50 4.38 3.19 9.72
N ASN A 51 4.38 2.23 8.79
CA ASN A 51 5.58 1.73 8.15
C ASN A 51 5.35 1.73 6.64
N ILE A 52 6.33 2.21 5.87
CA ILE A 52 6.27 2.21 4.42
C ILE A 52 7.31 1.22 3.92
N VAL A 53 6.87 0.18 3.24
CA VAL A 53 7.74 -0.78 2.56
C VAL A 53 7.89 -0.33 1.12
N LYS A 54 9.13 -0.18 0.67
CA LYS A 54 9.47 0.24 -0.69
C LYS A 54 10.23 -0.87 -1.40
N GLY A 55 9.80 -1.19 -2.61
CA GLY A 55 10.45 -2.12 -3.51
C GLY A 55 11.04 -1.36 -4.69
N VAL A 56 12.34 -1.48 -4.89
CA VAL A 56 13.09 -0.70 -5.87
C VAL A 56 13.71 -1.61 -6.90
N SER A 57 13.36 -1.42 -8.16
CA SER A 57 14.02 -2.12 -9.28
C SER A 57 15.36 -1.43 -9.56
N LEU A 58 16.47 -2.10 -9.24
CA LEU A 58 17.79 -1.48 -9.27
C LEU A 58 18.25 -1.15 -10.68
N ASN A 59 17.92 -1.99 -11.67
CA ASN A 59 18.20 -1.73 -13.08
C ASN A 59 19.66 -1.30 -13.37
N GLY A 60 20.63 -1.90 -12.67
CA GLY A 60 22.06 -1.58 -12.78
C GLY A 60 22.56 -0.54 -11.79
N GLN A 61 21.69 0.11 -11.02
CA GLN A 61 22.06 1.11 -10.03
C GLN A 61 22.60 0.46 -8.77
N THR A 62 23.82 0.86 -8.40
CA THR A 62 24.51 0.39 -7.19
C THR A 62 24.30 1.30 -5.98
N GLN A 63 23.57 2.39 -6.17
CA GLN A 63 23.21 3.38 -5.16
C GLN A 63 21.75 3.80 -5.35
N ILE A 64 21.01 3.95 -4.25
CA ILE A 64 19.69 4.57 -4.24
C ILE A 64 19.59 5.57 -3.09
N SER A 65 18.81 6.63 -3.30
CA SER A 65 18.50 7.64 -2.28
C SER A 65 17.00 7.83 -2.19
N ASP A 66 16.49 7.97 -0.97
CA ASP A 66 15.09 8.18 -0.66
C ASP A 66 14.95 9.35 0.31
N TYR A 67 14.12 10.33 -0.06
CA TYR A 67 13.95 11.56 0.70
C TYR A 67 12.76 11.46 1.65
N GLY A 68 12.97 11.86 2.90
CA GLY A 68 11.94 11.86 3.92
C GLY A 68 12.53 11.99 5.32
N ASP A 69 11.69 12.33 6.28
CA ASP A 69 12.11 12.43 7.68
C ASP A 69 11.77 11.12 8.41
N TYR A 70 12.76 10.23 8.50
CA TYR A 70 12.60 8.87 9.01
C TYR A 70 13.16 8.72 10.42
N SER A 71 12.39 8.11 11.31
CA SER A 71 12.83 7.70 12.66
C SER A 71 13.64 6.41 12.60
N GLU A 72 13.29 5.52 11.68
CA GLU A 72 13.94 4.23 11.48
C GLU A 72 13.96 3.87 9.99
N VAL A 73 15.04 3.21 9.56
CA VAL A 73 15.14 2.59 8.25
C VAL A 73 15.69 1.18 8.41
N LYS A 74 15.02 0.21 7.82
CA LYS A 74 15.39 -1.21 7.87
C LYS A 74 15.59 -1.78 6.47
N ASN A 75 16.80 -2.25 6.20
CA ASN A 75 17.06 -3.07 5.01
C ASN A 75 16.37 -4.44 5.17
N MET A 76 15.66 -4.89 4.15
CA MET A 76 14.95 -6.18 4.14
C MET A 76 15.54 -7.18 3.13
N THR A 77 16.60 -6.79 2.42
CA THR A 77 17.17 -7.56 1.29
C THR A 77 18.57 -8.06 1.57
N SER A 78 19.38 -7.30 2.31
CA SER A 78 20.81 -7.55 2.49
C SER A 78 21.32 -6.96 3.80
N ASP A 79 22.60 -7.17 4.08
CA ASP A 79 23.28 -6.61 5.25
C ASP A 79 23.84 -5.18 5.04
N ILE A 80 23.53 -4.55 3.89
CA ILE A 80 23.94 -3.17 3.62
C ILE A 80 23.25 -2.22 4.60
N ALA A 81 24.05 -1.52 5.40
CA ALA A 81 23.54 -0.58 6.38
C ALA A 81 22.99 0.71 5.72
N PRO A 82 21.82 1.20 6.14
CA PRO A 82 21.29 2.48 5.68
C PRO A 82 22.13 3.65 6.18
N GLN A 83 22.41 4.62 5.31
CA GLN A 83 23.02 5.90 5.68
C GLN A 83 21.93 6.95 5.86
N ILE A 84 21.46 7.13 7.10
CA ILE A 84 20.36 8.05 7.43
C ILE A 84 20.90 9.48 7.63
N SER A 85 20.18 10.45 7.09
CA SER A 85 20.46 11.89 7.17
C SER A 85 19.19 12.66 7.54
N THR A 86 19.29 13.98 7.73
CA THR A 86 18.11 14.83 7.97
C THR A 86 17.20 14.98 6.76
N THR A 87 17.69 14.62 5.57
CA THR A 87 16.96 14.76 4.30
C THR A 87 16.40 13.43 3.79
N GLY A 88 16.73 12.30 4.44
CA GLY A 88 16.39 10.98 3.93
C GLY A 88 17.46 9.93 4.21
N VAL A 89 17.45 8.87 3.41
CA VAL A 89 18.36 7.73 3.53
C VAL A 89 19.02 7.43 2.19
N THR A 90 20.27 6.97 2.23
CA THR A 90 20.99 6.43 1.07
C THR A 90 21.47 5.02 1.35
N PHE A 91 21.43 4.17 0.33
CA PHE A 91 22.03 2.84 0.34
C PHE A 91 23.07 2.77 -0.78
N ASP A 92 24.30 2.40 -0.41
CA ASP A 92 25.44 2.27 -1.31
C ASP A 92 25.92 0.83 -1.41
N GLY A 93 26.62 0.50 -2.48
CA GLY A 93 27.24 -0.82 -2.64
C GLY A 93 26.25 -1.93 -2.96
N LEU A 94 25.09 -1.57 -3.53
CA LEU A 94 24.12 -2.54 -4.05
C LEU A 94 24.73 -3.28 -5.25
N ASP A 95 24.31 -4.52 -5.49
CA ASP A 95 24.83 -5.34 -6.59
C ASP A 95 24.29 -4.94 -7.97
N GLY A 96 23.38 -3.95 -8.01
CA GLY A 96 22.73 -3.43 -9.21
C GLY A 96 21.70 -4.36 -9.84
N LYS A 97 21.37 -5.50 -9.20
CA LYS A 97 20.55 -6.55 -9.79
C LYS A 97 19.24 -6.74 -9.06
N GLY A 98 18.20 -7.06 -9.83
CA GLY A 98 16.90 -7.41 -9.27
C GLY A 98 16.26 -6.26 -8.50
N ARG A 99 15.63 -6.62 -7.39
CA ARG A 99 14.83 -5.70 -6.57
C ARG A 99 15.42 -5.57 -5.17
N PHE A 100 15.47 -4.35 -4.67
CA PHE A 100 15.89 -4.00 -3.33
C PHE A 100 14.69 -3.50 -2.52
N TYR A 101 14.48 -4.13 -1.37
CA TYR A 101 13.40 -3.84 -0.44
C TYR A 101 13.94 -3.28 0.87
N TYR A 102 13.30 -2.23 1.33
CA TYR A 102 13.54 -1.63 2.63
C TYR A 102 12.24 -1.08 3.20
N GLN A 103 12.21 -0.93 4.52
CA GLN A 103 11.13 -0.30 5.26
C GLN A 103 11.63 1.02 5.84
N VAL A 104 10.79 2.04 5.78
CA VAL A 104 11.00 3.30 6.51
C VAL A 104 9.85 3.53 7.49
N THR A 105 10.20 4.08 8.64
CA THR A 105 9.24 4.55 9.64
C THR A 105 9.35 6.07 9.69
N PRO A 106 8.31 6.82 9.28
CA PRO A 106 8.31 8.28 9.38
C PRO A 106 8.47 8.77 10.82
N LYS A 107 9.10 9.94 11.03
CA LYS A 107 9.16 10.56 12.36
C LYS A 107 7.82 11.12 12.81
N SER A 108 7.02 11.58 11.86
CA SER A 108 5.69 12.14 12.10
C SER A 108 4.62 11.30 11.41
N LEU A 109 3.51 11.12 12.10
CA LEU A 109 2.29 10.52 11.56
C LEU A 109 1.35 11.58 10.94
N GLU A 110 1.78 12.84 10.89
CA GLU A 110 1.02 13.97 10.33
C GLU A 110 0.96 13.96 8.80
N GLU A 111 1.62 13.00 8.14
CA GLU A 111 1.49 12.82 6.70
C GLU A 111 0.03 12.53 6.36
N LYS A 112 -0.56 13.38 5.52
CA LYS A 112 -1.98 13.29 5.18
C LYS A 112 -2.19 12.05 4.32
N LEU A 113 -2.66 10.97 4.94
CA LEU A 113 -3.10 9.80 4.21
C LEU A 113 -4.24 10.15 3.24
N PRO A 114 -4.43 9.37 2.17
CA PRO A 114 -5.50 9.61 1.21
C PRO A 114 -6.91 9.43 1.79
N TRP A 115 -7.06 8.79 2.96
CA TRP A 115 -8.33 8.65 3.68
C TRP A 115 -8.19 8.95 5.17
N THR A 116 -9.26 9.49 5.77
CA THR A 116 -9.53 9.37 7.20
C THR A 116 -10.39 8.14 7.47
N VAL A 117 -10.23 7.54 8.64
CA VAL A 117 -11.01 6.38 9.09
C VAL A 117 -11.72 6.76 10.39
N ASP A 118 -13.03 6.60 10.41
CA ASP A 118 -13.86 6.72 11.62
C ASP A 118 -14.45 5.34 11.92
N ILE A 119 -14.35 4.91 13.18
CA ILE A 119 -14.83 3.59 13.61
C ILE A 119 -15.80 3.79 14.75
N SER A 120 -16.96 3.14 14.65
CA SER A 120 -17.97 3.16 15.69
C SER A 120 -18.52 1.75 15.95
N TYR A 121 -19.18 1.59 17.10
CA TYR A 121 -19.55 0.27 17.58
C TYR A 121 -20.99 0.22 18.07
N LYS A 122 -21.59 -0.96 17.92
CA LYS A 122 -22.87 -1.29 18.56
C LYS A 122 -22.78 -2.66 19.24
N LEU A 123 -23.46 -2.80 20.38
CA LEU A 123 -23.72 -4.08 21.01
C LEU A 123 -25.23 -4.36 20.92
N ASN A 124 -25.60 -5.45 20.27
CA ASN A 124 -27.00 -5.84 20.03
C ASN A 124 -27.83 -4.70 19.38
N GLY A 125 -27.20 -3.96 18.45
CA GLY A 125 -27.82 -2.85 17.73
C GLY A 125 -27.89 -1.52 18.49
N VAL A 126 -27.41 -1.47 19.74
CA VAL A 126 -27.34 -0.24 20.54
C VAL A 126 -25.93 0.33 20.50
N PRO A 127 -25.73 1.64 20.22
CA PRO A 127 -24.41 2.26 20.24
C PRO A 127 -23.64 1.97 21.54
N ALA A 128 -22.38 1.63 21.40
CA ALA A 128 -21.49 1.27 22.51
C ALA A 128 -20.11 1.88 22.32
N GLN A 129 -19.38 2.03 23.43
CA GLN A 129 -17.97 2.41 23.43
C GLN A 129 -17.12 1.15 23.27
N ALA A 130 -16.04 1.22 22.50
CA ALA A 130 -15.16 0.09 22.21
C ALA A 130 -14.64 -0.59 23.49
N GLU A 131 -14.31 0.22 24.50
CA GLU A 131 -13.76 -0.20 25.78
C GLU A 131 -14.71 -1.09 26.60
N ASN A 132 -16.02 -1.02 26.31
CA ASN A 132 -17.06 -1.77 27.02
C ASN A 132 -17.44 -3.08 26.31
N LEU A 133 -16.84 -3.38 25.15
CA LEU A 133 -17.20 -4.56 24.37
C LEU A 133 -16.45 -5.81 24.82
N ALA A 134 -15.25 -5.65 25.41
CA ALA A 134 -14.45 -6.77 25.86
C ALA A 134 -15.22 -7.65 26.86
N GLY A 135 -15.33 -8.94 26.56
CA GLY A 135 -16.06 -9.92 27.36
C GLY A 135 -17.58 -9.85 27.25
N ALA A 136 -18.14 -8.94 26.44
CA ALA A 136 -19.58 -8.83 26.24
C ALA A 136 -20.14 -10.04 25.49
N SER A 137 -21.36 -10.44 25.84
CA SER A 137 -22.13 -11.44 25.10
C SER A 137 -23.12 -10.77 24.17
N GLY A 138 -23.26 -11.29 22.96
CA GLY A 138 -24.20 -10.82 21.95
C GLY A 138 -23.54 -10.56 20.61
N MET A 139 -24.18 -9.70 19.82
CA MET A 139 -23.70 -9.28 18.51
C MET A 139 -22.99 -7.94 18.62
N VAL A 140 -21.68 -7.92 18.38
CA VAL A 140 -20.90 -6.69 18.21
C VAL A 140 -20.92 -6.31 16.73
N GLU A 141 -21.35 -5.10 16.43
CA GLU A 141 -21.26 -4.49 15.11
C GLU A 141 -20.16 -3.42 15.15
N ILE A 142 -19.26 -3.46 14.18
CA ILE A 142 -18.19 -2.49 13.96
C ILE A 142 -18.49 -1.81 12.62
N ASP A 143 -18.81 -0.52 12.67
CA ASP A 143 -19.03 0.32 11.51
C ASP A 143 -17.74 1.10 11.25
N ILE A 144 -17.21 1.01 10.03
CA ILE A 144 -15.97 1.69 9.61
C ILE A 144 -16.32 2.59 8.44
N HIS A 145 -16.22 3.90 8.66
CA HIS A 145 -16.43 4.91 7.63
C HIS A 145 -15.08 5.44 7.14
N ILE A 146 -14.84 5.34 5.84
CA ILE A 146 -13.63 5.88 5.21
C ILE A 146 -13.99 7.11 4.36
N THR A 147 -13.26 8.20 4.54
CA THR A 147 -13.52 9.47 3.83
C THR A 147 -12.25 9.95 3.13
N PRO A 148 -12.28 10.26 1.82
CA PRO A 148 -11.14 10.82 1.10
C PRO A 148 -10.68 12.17 1.65
N VAL A 149 -9.37 12.34 1.82
CA VAL A 149 -8.77 13.62 2.22
C VAL A 149 -8.51 14.48 0.98
N GLN A 150 -9.08 15.69 0.96
CA GLN A 150 -9.00 16.56 -0.22
C GLN A 150 -7.62 17.18 -0.43
N ASP A 151 -6.89 17.46 0.65
CA ASP A 151 -5.62 18.18 0.65
C ASP A 151 -4.40 17.25 0.81
N THR A 152 -4.53 16.03 0.28
CA THR A 152 -3.45 15.03 0.20
C THR A 152 -2.75 15.13 -1.16
N ALA A 153 -1.45 14.82 -1.21
CA ALA A 153 -0.67 14.84 -2.45
C ALA A 153 -1.34 13.99 -3.55
N ASP A 154 -1.35 14.50 -4.79
CA ASP A 154 -1.97 13.83 -5.95
C ASP A 154 -1.48 12.40 -6.14
N TYR A 155 -0.21 12.15 -5.84
CA TYR A 155 0.36 10.81 -5.91
C TYR A 155 -0.35 9.82 -4.98
N LEU A 156 -0.50 10.17 -3.70
CA LEU A 156 -1.17 9.34 -2.70
C LEU A 156 -2.67 9.24 -2.98
N LYS A 157 -3.28 10.33 -3.42
CA LYS A 157 -4.71 10.40 -3.72
C LYS A 157 -5.13 9.49 -4.88
N ASN A 158 -4.32 9.42 -5.94
CA ASN A 158 -4.72 8.81 -7.21
C ASN A 158 -4.13 7.40 -7.43
N ASN A 159 -3.09 7.01 -6.69
CA ASN A 159 -2.34 5.77 -6.97
C ASN A 159 -2.38 4.74 -5.83
N MET A 160 -3.16 4.97 -4.78
CA MET A 160 -3.27 4.06 -3.63
C MET A 160 -4.57 3.26 -3.67
N LEU A 161 -4.48 1.95 -3.44
CA LEU A 161 -5.65 1.12 -3.09
C LEU A 161 -5.69 1.00 -1.57
N LEU A 162 -6.80 1.40 -0.94
CA LEU A 162 -6.97 1.17 0.49
C LEU A 162 -7.40 -0.27 0.73
N THR A 163 -6.70 -0.96 1.63
CA THR A 163 -7.14 -2.24 2.19
C THR A 163 -7.33 -2.08 3.70
N VAL A 164 -8.55 -2.33 4.19
CA VAL A 164 -8.85 -2.37 5.63
C VAL A 164 -8.94 -3.83 6.02
N ALA A 165 -8.13 -4.27 6.97
CA ALA A 165 -8.06 -5.66 7.38
C ALA A 165 -8.12 -5.80 8.90
N THR A 166 -8.82 -6.84 9.36
CA THR A 166 -8.79 -7.29 10.76
C THR A 166 -8.83 -8.81 10.80
N THR A 167 -8.42 -9.37 11.92
CA THR A 167 -8.51 -10.81 12.20
C THR A 167 -9.46 -11.08 13.35
N ILE A 168 -10.20 -12.18 13.28
CA ILE A 168 -11.16 -12.60 14.31
C ILE A 168 -10.83 -14.03 14.72
N ASP A 169 -10.53 -14.24 15.99
CA ASP A 169 -10.33 -15.58 16.56
C ASP A 169 -11.68 -16.28 16.72
N MET A 170 -11.93 -17.27 15.86
CA MET A 170 -13.16 -18.06 15.84
C MET A 170 -13.18 -19.16 16.91
N THR A 171 -12.11 -19.33 17.68
CA THR A 171 -12.13 -20.18 18.89
C THR A 171 -12.76 -19.45 20.07
N LYS A 172 -12.81 -18.11 20.02
CA LYS A 172 -13.42 -17.23 21.05
C LYS A 172 -14.74 -16.61 20.60
N ASN A 173 -15.00 -16.55 19.30
CA ASN A 173 -16.19 -15.94 18.71
C ASN A 173 -17.01 -16.98 17.95
N LEU A 174 -18.33 -16.79 17.90
CA LEU A 174 -19.29 -17.75 17.35
C LEU A 174 -19.52 -17.58 15.85
N SER A 175 -19.43 -16.35 15.35
CA SER A 175 -19.69 -16.02 13.94
C SER A 175 -19.05 -14.69 13.55
N VAL A 176 -18.77 -14.54 12.26
CA VAL A 176 -18.48 -13.25 11.64
C VAL A 176 -19.28 -13.12 10.34
N GLU A 177 -19.85 -11.93 10.14
CA GLU A 177 -20.47 -11.50 8.89
C GLU A 177 -19.91 -10.14 8.51
N ALA A 178 -19.41 -10.00 7.30
CA ALA A 178 -18.84 -8.74 6.80
C ALA A 178 -19.23 -8.55 5.32
N PRO A 179 -20.39 -7.94 5.04
CA PRO A 179 -20.88 -7.79 3.67
C PRO A 179 -19.90 -6.99 2.80
N GLY A 180 -19.55 -7.52 1.63
CA GLY A 180 -18.60 -6.88 0.72
C GLY A 180 -17.12 -7.04 1.11
N ALA A 181 -16.83 -7.72 2.22
CA ALA A 181 -15.47 -8.15 2.54
C ALA A 181 -15.11 -9.42 1.79
N GLN A 182 -13.81 -9.59 1.59
CA GLN A 182 -13.22 -10.91 1.40
C GLN A 182 -12.90 -11.51 2.78
N ILE A 183 -13.50 -12.66 3.09
CA ILE A 183 -13.23 -13.41 4.32
C ILE A 183 -12.39 -14.64 3.97
N GLN A 184 -11.28 -14.85 4.69
CA GLN A 184 -10.39 -15.99 4.49
C GLN A 184 -10.08 -16.68 5.82
N ALA A 185 -10.14 -18.01 5.84
CA ALA A 185 -9.74 -18.80 7.01
C ALA A 185 -8.20 -18.93 7.09
N LEU A 186 -7.65 -18.62 8.26
CA LEU A 186 -6.24 -18.75 8.64
C LEU A 186 -6.11 -19.69 9.84
N GLY A 187 -6.66 -20.90 9.72
CA GLY A 187 -6.74 -21.86 10.83
C GLY A 187 -7.93 -21.58 11.74
N GLY A 188 -7.70 -21.30 13.03
CA GLY A 188 -8.74 -20.93 14.00
C GLY A 188 -9.17 -19.45 13.93
N THR A 189 -8.59 -18.69 13.02
CA THR A 189 -8.80 -17.26 12.85
C THR A 189 -9.36 -16.98 11.45
N GLU A 190 -10.24 -16.01 11.32
CA GLU A 190 -10.69 -15.48 10.03
C GLU A 190 -10.12 -14.09 9.79
N ALA A 191 -9.54 -13.87 8.60
CA ALA A 191 -9.13 -12.56 8.13
C ALA A 191 -10.28 -11.94 7.33
N VAL A 192 -10.69 -10.74 7.72
CA VAL A 192 -11.71 -9.93 7.05
C VAL A 192 -11.02 -8.76 6.37
N MET A 193 -11.19 -8.64 5.05
CA MET A 193 -10.54 -7.61 4.25
C MET A 193 -11.54 -6.86 3.39
N PHE A 194 -11.49 -5.55 3.44
CA PHE A 194 -12.22 -4.64 2.56
C PHE A 194 -11.26 -3.87 1.66
N ALA A 195 -11.77 -3.42 0.51
CA ALA A 195 -11.02 -2.56 -0.39
C ALA A 195 -11.83 -1.33 -0.81
N ALA A 196 -11.13 -0.21 -1.01
CA ALA A 196 -11.65 0.99 -1.61
C ALA A 196 -10.67 1.55 -2.65
N LEU A 197 -11.22 1.98 -3.78
CA LEU A 197 -10.46 2.57 -4.87
C LEU A 197 -10.05 4.02 -4.53
N PRO A 198 -9.00 4.56 -5.19
CA PRO A 198 -8.62 5.97 -5.08
C PRO A 198 -9.80 6.93 -5.07
N GLY A 199 -9.92 7.75 -4.01
CA GLY A 199 -10.96 8.77 -3.89
C GLY A 199 -12.37 8.26 -3.56
N GLU A 200 -12.57 6.97 -3.30
CA GLU A 200 -13.86 6.45 -2.83
C GLU A 200 -14.11 6.76 -1.36
N GLU A 201 -15.32 7.23 -1.06
CA GLU A 201 -15.92 7.22 0.27
C GLU A 201 -16.73 5.93 0.41
N LYS A 202 -16.62 5.24 1.55
CA LYS A 202 -17.24 3.93 1.73
C LYS A 202 -17.50 3.61 3.19
N ASP A 203 -18.57 2.87 3.42
CA ASP A 203 -18.90 2.26 4.71
C ASP A 203 -18.61 0.76 4.65
N PHE A 204 -17.91 0.26 5.66
CA PHE A 204 -17.72 -1.15 5.91
C PHE A 204 -18.38 -1.55 7.23
N VAL A 205 -18.89 -2.77 7.29
CA VAL A 205 -19.55 -3.29 8.49
C VAL A 205 -19.04 -4.69 8.77
N ILE A 206 -18.65 -4.92 10.02
CA ILE A 206 -18.30 -6.25 10.53
C ILE A 206 -19.23 -6.57 11.70
N ARG A 207 -19.91 -7.72 11.64
CA ARG A 207 -20.78 -8.23 12.70
C ARG A 207 -20.17 -9.49 13.28
N ILE A 208 -19.98 -9.51 14.59
CA ILE A 208 -19.33 -10.61 15.31
C ILE A 208 -20.26 -11.06 16.43
N GLY A 209 -20.75 -12.30 16.32
CA GLY A 209 -21.50 -12.93 17.40
C GLY A 209 -20.54 -13.59 18.38
N SER A 210 -20.68 -13.33 19.67
CA SER A 210 -19.82 -13.91 20.71
C SER A 210 -20.53 -14.11 22.04
N ASP A 211 -20.11 -15.10 22.82
CA ASP A 211 -20.50 -15.23 24.23
C ASP A 211 -19.61 -14.42 25.16
N GLN A 212 -18.34 -14.21 24.77
CA GLN A 212 -17.37 -13.36 25.44
C GLN A 212 -16.48 -12.69 24.39
N PHE A 213 -16.95 -11.56 23.88
CA PHE A 213 -16.31 -10.87 22.77
C PHE A 213 -14.83 -10.54 23.06
N SER A 214 -13.98 -10.86 22.11
CA SER A 214 -12.55 -10.53 22.12
C SER A 214 -12.09 -10.31 20.68
N LEU A 215 -11.43 -9.17 20.45
CA LEU A 215 -10.56 -8.98 19.30
C LEU A 215 -9.14 -9.24 19.79
N ASP A 216 -8.46 -10.20 19.16
CA ASP A 216 -7.03 -10.36 19.41
C ASP A 216 -6.30 -9.15 18.83
N ALA A 217 -5.38 -8.59 19.62
CA ALA A 217 -4.44 -7.54 19.21
C ALA A 217 -3.10 -8.16 18.81
#